data_AF-A0A2H0RRB6-F1
#
_entry.id   AF-A0A2H0RRB6-F1
#
_cell.length_a   1.000
_cell.length_b   1.000
_cell.length_c   1.000
_cell.angle_alpha   90.00
_cell.angle_beta   90.00
_cell.angle_gamma   90.00
#
_symmetry.space_group_name_H-M   'P 1'
#
loop_
_entity.id
_entity.type
_entity.pdbx_description
1 polymer ?
#
loop_
_entity_poly.entity_id
_entity_poly.type
_entity_poly.pdbx_seq_one_letter_code
_entity_poly.pdbx_strand_id
1 'polypeptide(L)'
;MTSGPSGGMDPTAQGKEFLEQQFAQAQKRAQEQREHEQEIREAHRTEQTEIMADAQRKLGQEAAQEEARREAAKRFAEQKKRREAELEEMKKKQEEEHRRLEEERERKRKDLEAQREYMAHLEELNAFAIEKEHRKVKAEQTGLRLRKEAEQAAERQKRQADSDAHQKQRKIEIEAGKKRGQTDEEERRKILAEEEEAKVKKTKLDNIDRKRQMDIQFEFRQKRAQAERIEDRALRLRTLADLERQERGALADMTAETTKVKTDIQVEARKDQFDISSRAQRKREQLTVEEREQKEEAHREAQERKRQADRELKARYEKTKEIQGKILKGEDVDEK
;
A
#
# COMPACT_ATOMS: atom_id res chain seq x y z
N MET A 1 92.50 72.36 146.54
CA MET A 1 93.02 71.03 146.95
C MET A 1 94.14 70.68 145.97
N THR A 2 95.41 70.92 146.37
CA THR A 2 96.41 69.86 146.72
C THR A 2 96.74 68.97 145.49
N SER A 3 97.96 68.76 145.00
CA SER A 3 99.35 68.96 145.46
C SER A 3 100.27 68.34 144.37
N GLY A 4 101.25 69.04 143.78
CA GLY A 4 102.71 68.81 143.99
C GLY A 4 103.36 67.83 142.97
N PRO A 5 104.70 67.73 142.86
CA PRO A 5 105.75 68.78 142.74
C PRO A 5 106.82 68.42 141.63
N SER A 6 107.38 69.35 140.84
CA SER A 6 108.60 70.19 141.02
C SER A 6 110.00 69.53 140.81
N GLY A 7 110.85 70.20 140.02
CA GLY A 7 112.33 70.19 140.06
C GLY A 7 113.00 69.27 139.03
N GLY A 8 113.99 69.65 138.23
CA GLY A 8 114.87 70.82 138.19
C GLY A 8 116.29 70.37 137.79
N MET A 9 116.97 71.18 136.95
CA MET A 9 118.42 71.21 136.62
C MET A 9 118.98 70.35 135.44
N ASP A 10 119.50 71.11 134.46
CA ASP A 10 120.45 70.82 133.36
C ASP A 10 121.70 70.01 133.78
N PRO A 11 122.39 69.21 132.91
CA PRO A 11 123.04 69.75 131.69
C PRO A 11 123.34 68.81 130.48
N THR A 12 123.84 69.45 129.41
CA THR A 12 124.77 68.96 128.35
C THR A 12 124.32 68.02 127.22
N ALA A 13 124.14 68.62 126.04
CA ALA A 13 124.90 68.31 124.81
C ALA A 13 125.06 66.83 124.36
N GLN A 14 123.98 66.05 124.46
CA GLN A 14 123.72 64.84 123.66
C GLN A 14 122.24 64.91 123.25
N GLY A 15 121.83 65.24 122.04
CA GLY A 15 122.51 65.20 120.76
C GLY A 15 121.41 64.85 119.76
N LYS A 16 120.74 65.89 119.26
CA LYS A 16 119.93 66.09 118.04
C LYS A 16 119.39 64.90 117.20
N GLU A 17 119.94 63.68 117.24
CA GLU A 17 119.51 62.53 116.44
C GLU A 17 118.20 61.86 116.90
N PHE A 18 117.86 61.90 118.20
CA PHE A 18 116.64 61.24 118.68
C PHE A 18 115.35 62.00 118.32
N LEU A 19 115.42 63.33 118.21
CA LEU A 19 114.30 64.18 117.79
C LEU A 19 114.09 64.17 116.26
N GLU A 20 115.15 63.95 115.46
CA GLU A 20 115.02 63.75 114.01
C GLU A 20 114.36 62.40 113.66
N GLN A 21 114.64 61.33 114.40
CA GLN A 21 113.96 60.03 114.19
C GLN A 21 112.46 60.08 114.52
N GLN A 22 112.06 60.85 115.53
CA GLN A 22 110.65 60.99 115.89
C GLN A 22 109.87 61.84 114.87
N PHE A 23 110.50 62.87 114.29
CA PHE A 23 109.89 63.67 113.22
C PHE A 23 109.82 62.91 111.89
N ALA A 24 110.82 62.08 111.55
CA ALA A 24 110.80 61.25 110.35
C ALA A 24 109.72 60.16 110.39
N GLN A 25 109.45 59.55 111.55
CA GLN A 25 108.34 58.60 111.71
C GLN A 25 106.96 59.28 111.65
N ALA A 26 106.83 60.51 112.14
CA ALA A 26 105.58 61.27 112.05
C ALA A 26 105.26 61.71 110.61
N GLN A 27 106.27 62.09 109.82
CA GLN A 27 106.07 62.42 108.40
C GLN A 27 105.72 61.19 107.54
N LYS A 28 106.30 60.00 107.81
CA LYS A 28 105.94 58.77 107.09
C LYS A 28 104.48 58.34 107.32
N ARG A 29 103.97 58.42 108.57
CA ARG A 29 102.55 58.13 108.85
C ARG A 29 101.58 59.14 108.21
N ALA A 30 101.99 60.40 108.07
CA ALA A 30 101.18 61.42 107.41
C ALA A 30 101.14 61.27 105.88
N GLN A 31 102.18 60.69 105.26
CA GLN A 31 102.19 60.34 103.84
C GLN A 31 101.35 59.10 103.54
N GLU A 32 101.47 58.04 104.36
CA GLU A 32 100.66 56.81 104.19
C GLU A 32 99.15 57.06 104.32
N GLN A 33 98.72 57.97 105.22
CA GLN A 33 97.29 58.33 105.33
C GLN A 33 96.79 59.16 104.14
N ARG A 34 97.64 59.97 103.48
CA ARG A 34 97.24 60.76 102.30
C ARG A 34 97.15 59.90 101.05
N GLU A 35 98.01 58.90 100.90
CA GLU A 35 97.95 57.95 99.78
C GLU A 35 96.72 57.05 99.90
N HIS A 36 96.36 56.61 101.11
CA HIS A 36 95.16 55.80 101.32
C HIS A 36 93.84 56.58 101.09
N GLU A 37 93.79 57.88 101.39
CA GLU A 37 92.63 58.73 101.06
C GLU A 37 92.51 59.07 99.57
N GLN A 38 93.61 59.03 98.79
CA GLN A 38 93.56 59.24 97.34
C GLN A 38 93.05 58.00 96.60
N GLU A 39 93.47 56.79 97.00
CA GLU A 39 92.96 55.54 96.38
C GLU A 39 91.45 55.36 96.57
N ILE A 40 90.91 55.74 97.73
CA ILE A 40 89.46 55.63 98.00
C ILE A 40 88.65 56.63 97.14
N ARG A 41 89.20 57.81 96.82
CA ARG A 41 88.53 58.78 95.93
C ARG A 41 88.55 58.37 94.47
N GLU A 42 89.57 57.67 94.01
CA GLU A 42 89.62 57.17 92.63
C GLU A 42 88.69 55.98 92.42
N ALA A 43 88.59 55.06 93.39
CA ALA A 43 87.65 53.93 93.35
C ALA A 43 86.17 54.38 93.37
N HIS A 44 85.83 55.45 94.09
CA HIS A 44 84.45 55.93 94.16
C HIS A 44 84.02 56.75 92.92
N ARG A 45 84.98 57.23 92.11
CA ARG A 45 84.69 57.96 90.86
C ARG A 45 84.39 57.03 89.69
N THR A 46 85.06 55.88 89.60
CA THR A 46 84.82 54.89 88.54
C THR A 46 83.46 54.21 88.71
N GLU A 47 83.05 53.90 89.95
CA GLU A 47 81.75 53.27 90.23
C GLU A 47 80.55 54.19 89.92
N GLN A 48 80.68 55.51 90.14
CA GLN A 48 79.61 56.47 89.78
C GLN A 48 79.47 56.69 88.27
N THR A 49 80.55 56.57 87.49
CA THR A 49 80.48 56.72 86.03
C THR A 49 79.85 55.51 85.32
N GLU A 50 80.02 54.29 85.84
CA GLU A 50 79.41 53.10 85.23
C GLU A 50 77.91 53.00 85.52
N ILE A 51 77.46 53.42 86.70
CA ILE A 51 76.02 53.41 87.05
C ILE A 51 75.22 54.46 86.25
N MET A 52 75.82 55.62 85.91
CA MET A 52 75.18 56.63 85.05
C MET A 52 75.14 56.24 83.57
N ALA A 53 76.12 55.47 83.06
CA ALA A 53 76.14 55.01 81.67
C ALA A 53 75.11 53.90 81.39
N ASP A 54 74.83 53.03 82.35
CA ASP A 54 73.87 51.93 82.19
C ASP A 54 72.40 52.37 82.35
N ALA A 55 72.14 53.45 83.09
CA ALA A 55 70.81 54.04 83.22
C ALA A 55 70.32 54.76 81.93
N GLN A 56 71.22 55.38 81.16
CA GLN A 56 70.86 56.05 79.90
C GLN A 56 70.62 55.08 78.71
N ARG A 57 71.24 53.88 78.70
CA ARG A 57 71.02 52.89 77.63
C ARG A 57 69.69 52.13 77.75
N LYS A 58 69.19 51.87 78.97
CA LYS A 58 67.96 51.10 79.17
C LYS A 58 66.68 51.91 78.89
N LEU A 59 66.68 53.23 79.11
CA LEU A 59 65.49 54.05 78.83
C LEU A 59 65.23 54.30 77.33
N GLY A 60 66.26 54.24 76.48
CA GLY A 60 66.14 54.44 75.03
C GLY A 60 65.71 53.20 74.24
N GLN A 61 65.94 51.99 74.76
CA GLN A 61 65.59 50.74 74.07
C GLN A 61 64.15 50.27 74.32
N GLU A 62 63.53 50.61 75.46
CA GLU A 62 62.14 50.23 75.75
C GLU A 62 61.12 51.05 74.94
N ALA A 63 61.35 52.36 74.75
CA ALA A 63 60.44 53.21 73.95
C ALA A 63 60.43 52.83 72.45
N ALA A 64 61.58 52.45 71.88
CA ALA A 64 61.67 52.05 70.47
C ALA A 64 61.05 50.66 70.18
N GLN A 65 61.07 49.73 71.15
CA GLN A 65 60.41 48.43 70.99
C GLN A 65 58.88 48.52 71.10
N GLU A 66 58.35 49.47 71.86
CA GLU A 66 56.90 49.62 72.04
C GLU A 66 56.22 50.27 70.82
N GLU A 67 56.88 51.26 70.17
CA GLU A 67 56.42 51.81 68.90
C GLU A 67 56.51 50.79 67.75
N ALA A 68 57.59 50.03 67.64
CA ALA A 68 57.74 48.99 66.61
C ALA A 68 56.68 47.88 66.74
N ARG A 69 56.30 47.50 67.98
CA ARG A 69 55.21 46.54 68.23
C ARG A 69 53.84 47.11 67.86
N ARG A 70 53.58 48.39 68.14
CA ARG A 70 52.31 49.05 67.75
C ARG A 70 52.17 49.20 66.24
N GLU A 71 53.24 49.58 65.52
CA GLU A 71 53.20 49.66 64.06
C GLU A 71 53.07 48.27 63.40
N ALA A 72 53.77 47.26 63.92
CA ALA A 72 53.64 45.88 63.43
C ALA A 72 52.22 45.32 63.66
N ALA A 73 51.61 45.58 64.82
CA ALA A 73 50.24 45.17 65.11
C ALA A 73 49.20 45.86 64.20
N LYS A 74 49.38 47.16 63.92
CA LYS A 74 48.53 47.89 62.96
C LYS A 74 48.67 47.34 61.53
N ARG A 75 49.90 47.14 61.05
CA ARG A 75 50.14 46.56 59.71
C ARG A 75 49.60 45.12 59.59
N PHE A 76 49.70 44.32 60.65
CA PHE A 76 49.13 42.97 60.68
C PHE A 76 47.60 42.99 60.69
N ALA A 77 46.99 43.91 61.44
CA ALA A 77 45.53 44.09 61.45
C ALA A 77 45.01 44.59 60.08
N GLU A 78 45.72 45.51 59.42
CA GLU A 78 45.39 45.98 58.08
C GLU A 78 45.59 44.89 57.02
N GLN A 79 46.68 44.12 57.08
CA GLN A 79 46.88 42.97 56.18
C GLN A 79 45.84 41.87 56.41
N LYS A 80 45.45 41.61 57.66
CA LYS A 80 44.40 40.63 57.98
C LYS A 80 43.04 41.09 57.43
N LYS A 81 42.66 42.35 57.60
CA LYS A 81 41.43 42.91 57.01
C LYS A 81 41.44 42.89 55.49
N ARG A 82 42.59 43.19 54.84
CA ARG A 82 42.73 43.09 53.39
C ARG A 82 42.61 41.64 52.91
N ARG A 83 43.27 40.69 53.59
CA ARG A 83 43.12 39.26 53.28
C ARG A 83 41.69 38.75 53.50
N GLU A 84 41.02 39.17 54.56
CA GLU A 84 39.62 38.79 54.80
C GLU A 84 38.69 39.36 53.71
N ALA A 85 38.87 40.61 53.31
CA ALA A 85 38.12 41.22 52.21
C ALA A 85 38.41 40.55 50.86
N GLU A 86 39.68 40.24 50.56
CA GLU A 86 40.08 39.50 49.34
C GLU A 86 39.50 38.09 49.32
N LEU A 87 39.47 37.40 50.47
CA LEU A 87 38.86 36.07 50.60
C LEU A 87 37.34 36.11 50.44
N GLU A 88 36.66 37.13 50.98
CA GLU A 88 35.23 37.31 50.75
C GLU A 88 34.91 37.65 49.30
N GLU A 89 35.71 38.50 48.64
CA GLU A 89 35.52 38.83 47.22
C GLU A 89 35.81 37.62 46.33
N MET A 90 36.85 36.82 46.64
CA MET A 90 37.13 35.56 45.96
C MET A 90 36.02 34.54 46.16
N LYS A 91 35.45 34.41 47.36
CA LYS A 91 34.31 33.53 47.62
C LYS A 91 33.08 33.97 46.82
N LYS A 92 32.77 35.27 46.79
CA LYS A 92 31.66 35.80 45.99
C LYS A 92 31.87 35.55 44.49
N LYS A 93 33.09 35.76 43.97
CA LYS A 93 33.41 35.44 42.58
C LYS A 93 33.29 33.94 42.28
N GLN A 94 33.74 33.07 43.19
CA GLN A 94 33.59 31.63 43.04
C GLN A 94 32.12 31.18 43.10
N GLU A 95 31.31 31.76 43.98
CA GLU A 95 29.87 31.49 44.07
C GLU A 95 29.13 31.98 42.82
N GLU A 96 29.48 33.17 42.30
CA GLU A 96 28.92 33.70 41.05
C GLU A 96 29.34 32.87 39.83
N GLU A 97 30.60 32.45 39.74
CA GLU A 97 31.07 31.55 38.68
C GLU A 97 30.42 30.17 38.77
N HIS A 98 30.28 29.61 39.98
CA HIS A 98 29.59 28.34 40.19
C HIS A 98 28.13 28.42 39.74
N ARG A 99 27.43 29.49 40.13
CA ARG A 99 26.05 29.75 39.72
C ARG A 99 25.93 29.92 38.20
N ARG A 100 26.85 30.66 37.57
CA ARG A 100 26.87 30.80 36.09
C ARG A 100 27.11 29.46 35.39
N LEU A 101 28.02 28.64 35.90
CA LEU A 101 28.29 27.30 35.35
C LEU A 101 27.11 26.35 35.55
N GLU A 102 26.41 26.42 36.68
CA GLU A 102 25.17 25.68 36.91
C GLU A 102 24.04 26.13 35.97
N GLU A 103 23.83 27.44 35.84
CA GLU A 103 22.85 27.99 34.90
C GLU A 103 23.18 27.63 33.43
N GLU A 104 24.46 27.63 33.03
CA GLU A 104 24.89 27.21 31.69
C GLU A 104 24.70 25.70 31.48
N ARG A 105 24.97 24.87 32.50
CA ARG A 105 24.72 23.42 32.46
C ARG A 105 23.23 23.11 32.37
N GLU A 106 22.39 23.81 33.12
CA GLU A 106 20.94 23.67 33.04
C GLU A 106 20.39 24.11 31.68
N ARG A 107 20.86 25.23 31.13
CA ARG A 107 20.50 25.67 29.77
C ARG A 107 20.89 24.62 28.73
N LYS A 108 22.13 24.14 28.75
CA LYS A 108 22.59 23.08 27.83
C LYS A 108 21.77 21.80 27.97
N ARG A 109 21.38 21.42 29.19
CA ARG A 109 20.50 20.25 29.42
C ARG A 109 19.11 20.46 28.80
N LYS A 110 18.48 21.60 29.05
CA LYS A 110 17.18 21.96 28.46
C LYS A 110 17.24 22.03 26.92
N ASP A 111 18.30 22.59 26.37
CA ASP A 111 18.51 22.65 24.92
C ASP A 111 18.69 21.25 24.32
N LEU A 112 19.42 20.35 24.99
CA LEU A 112 19.59 18.96 24.55
C LEU A 112 18.29 18.16 24.68
N GLU A 113 17.50 18.37 25.73
CA GLU A 113 16.16 17.77 25.89
C GLU A 113 15.22 18.25 24.78
N ALA A 114 15.15 19.56 24.52
CA ALA A 114 14.38 20.12 23.43
C ALA A 114 14.82 19.61 22.05
N GLN A 115 16.14 19.45 21.81
CA GLN A 115 16.66 18.83 20.59
C GLN A 115 16.23 17.37 20.46
N ARG A 116 16.25 16.59 21.54
CA ARG A 116 15.80 15.18 21.52
C ARG A 116 14.31 15.07 21.24
N GLU A 117 13.49 15.88 21.88
CA GLU A 117 12.05 15.94 21.64
C GLU A 117 11.75 16.34 20.19
N TYR A 118 12.46 17.35 19.67
CA TYR A 118 12.34 17.77 18.29
C TYR A 118 12.73 16.66 17.29
N MET A 119 13.83 15.94 17.55
CA MET A 119 14.26 14.82 16.70
C MET A 119 13.26 13.65 16.76
N ALA A 120 12.75 13.30 17.94
CA ALA A 120 11.71 12.28 18.09
C ALA A 120 10.44 12.66 17.32
N HIS A 121 10.02 13.93 17.38
CA HIS A 121 8.88 14.42 16.61
C HIS A 121 9.11 14.34 15.10
N LEU A 122 10.33 14.66 14.62
CA LEU A 122 10.69 14.49 13.21
C LEU A 122 10.69 13.03 12.77
N GLU A 123 11.14 12.11 13.63
CA GLU A 123 11.10 10.66 13.37
C GLU A 123 9.65 10.16 13.22
N GLU A 124 8.75 10.59 14.10
CA GLU A 124 7.32 10.27 14.01
C GLU A 124 6.68 10.82 12.73
N LEU A 125 6.98 12.08 12.37
CA LEU A 125 6.49 12.69 11.13
C LEU A 125 7.01 11.97 9.89
N ASN A 126 8.29 11.57 9.88
CA ASN A 126 8.88 10.80 8.79
C ASN A 126 8.26 9.40 8.70
N ALA A 127 8.05 8.71 9.82
CA ALA A 127 7.39 7.41 9.86
C ALA A 127 5.96 7.50 9.28
N PHE A 128 5.20 8.52 9.68
CA PHE A 128 3.85 8.77 9.15
C PHE A 128 3.87 9.07 7.64
N ALA A 129 4.84 9.86 7.17
CA ALA A 129 5.00 10.17 5.74
C ALA A 129 5.33 8.91 4.91
N ILE A 130 6.26 8.08 5.40
CA ILE A 130 6.63 6.80 4.78
C ILE A 130 5.42 5.86 4.72
N GLU A 131 4.67 5.72 5.82
CA GLU A 131 3.49 4.87 5.87
C GLU A 131 2.41 5.36 4.90
N LYS A 132 2.19 6.67 4.79
CA LYS A 132 1.27 7.27 3.84
C LYS A 132 1.67 6.97 2.38
N GLU A 133 2.95 7.04 2.04
CA GLU A 133 3.45 6.64 0.72
C GLU A 133 3.28 5.14 0.46
N HIS A 134 3.57 4.28 1.45
CA HIS A 134 3.31 2.84 1.35
C HIS A 134 1.82 2.54 1.08
N ARG A 135 0.91 3.23 1.77
CA ARG A 135 -0.54 3.08 1.55
C ARG A 135 -0.95 3.52 0.15
N LYS A 136 -0.39 4.61 -0.39
CA LYS A 136 -0.64 5.03 -1.78
C LYS A 136 -0.21 3.96 -2.78
N VAL A 137 1.02 3.48 -2.66
CA VAL A 137 1.57 2.44 -3.55
C VAL A 137 0.73 1.16 -3.45
N LYS A 138 0.38 0.73 -2.24
CA LYS A 138 -0.49 -0.43 -2.01
C LYS A 138 -1.86 -0.25 -2.66
N ALA A 139 -2.50 0.90 -2.49
CA ALA A 139 -3.80 1.19 -3.09
C ALA A 139 -3.75 1.18 -4.62
N GLU A 140 -2.69 1.72 -5.23
CA GLU A 140 -2.50 1.68 -6.68
C GLU A 140 -2.31 0.25 -7.20
N GLN A 141 -1.41 -0.51 -6.58
CA GLN A 141 -1.14 -1.89 -6.98
C GLN A 141 -2.37 -2.80 -6.83
N THR A 142 -3.05 -2.75 -5.68
CA THR A 142 -4.27 -3.51 -5.44
C THR A 142 -5.37 -3.08 -6.42
N GLY A 143 -5.50 -1.78 -6.69
CA GLY A 143 -6.46 -1.28 -7.66
C GLY A 143 -6.22 -1.77 -9.09
N LEU A 144 -4.97 -1.76 -9.55
CA LEU A 144 -4.58 -2.29 -10.85
C LEU A 144 -4.85 -3.80 -10.95
N ARG A 145 -4.47 -4.57 -9.92
CA ARG A 145 -4.70 -6.02 -9.85
C ARG A 145 -6.18 -6.35 -10.00
N LEU A 146 -7.03 -5.76 -9.14
CA LEU A 146 -8.46 -6.04 -9.12
C LEU A 146 -9.18 -5.59 -10.40
N ARG A 147 -8.79 -4.45 -10.98
CA ARG A 147 -9.36 -4.01 -12.28
C ARG A 147 -9.01 -4.99 -13.40
N LYS A 148 -7.75 -5.43 -13.47
CA LYS A 148 -7.31 -6.40 -14.47
C LYS A 148 -8.01 -7.76 -14.32
N GLU A 149 -8.20 -8.23 -13.08
CA GLU A 149 -8.97 -9.45 -12.81
C GLU A 149 -10.44 -9.32 -13.25
N ALA A 150 -11.06 -8.17 -12.97
CA ALA A 150 -12.43 -7.88 -13.39
C ALA A 150 -12.57 -7.84 -14.92
N GLU A 151 -11.64 -7.19 -15.63
CA GLU A 151 -11.59 -7.14 -17.09
C GLU A 151 -11.47 -8.54 -17.69
N GLN A 152 -10.53 -9.35 -17.20
CA GLN A 152 -10.33 -10.71 -17.67
C GLN A 152 -11.56 -11.59 -17.42
N ALA A 153 -12.23 -11.45 -16.27
CA ALA A 153 -13.45 -12.19 -15.98
C ALA A 153 -14.59 -11.80 -16.94
N ALA A 154 -14.80 -10.49 -17.18
CA ALA A 154 -15.80 -10.01 -18.11
C ALA A 154 -15.51 -10.43 -19.55
N GLU A 155 -14.25 -10.37 -19.98
CA GLU A 155 -13.85 -10.82 -21.32
C GLU A 155 -14.09 -12.33 -21.49
N ARG A 156 -13.74 -13.16 -20.50
CA ARG A 156 -14.02 -14.60 -20.53
C ARG A 156 -15.51 -14.89 -20.63
N GLN A 157 -16.35 -14.22 -19.84
CA GLN A 157 -17.80 -14.36 -19.91
C GLN A 157 -18.35 -13.98 -21.30
N LYS A 158 -17.86 -12.88 -21.89
CA LYS A 158 -18.27 -12.46 -23.25
C LYS A 158 -17.88 -13.48 -24.31
N ARG A 159 -16.64 -13.99 -24.27
CA ARG A 159 -16.15 -15.03 -25.19
C ARG A 159 -16.95 -16.32 -25.04
N GLN A 160 -17.30 -16.70 -23.81
CA GLN A 160 -18.13 -17.86 -23.54
C GLN A 160 -19.55 -17.67 -24.09
N ALA A 161 -20.15 -16.50 -23.90
CA ALA A 161 -21.47 -16.18 -24.46
C ALA A 161 -21.49 -16.28 -26.01
N ASP A 162 -20.42 -15.82 -26.69
CA ASP A 162 -20.28 -15.97 -28.13
C ASP A 162 -20.12 -17.43 -28.57
N SER A 163 -19.29 -18.19 -27.86
CA SER A 163 -19.09 -19.62 -28.15
C SER A 163 -20.38 -20.40 -28.00
N ASP A 164 -21.11 -20.18 -26.90
CA ASP A 164 -22.39 -20.82 -26.61
C ASP A 164 -23.43 -20.48 -27.69
N ALA A 165 -23.55 -19.20 -28.09
CA ALA A 165 -24.48 -18.79 -29.14
C ALA A 165 -24.12 -19.41 -30.48
N HIS A 166 -22.85 -19.42 -30.87
CA HIS A 166 -22.43 -20.09 -32.11
C HIS A 166 -22.73 -21.59 -32.09
N GLN A 167 -22.51 -22.27 -30.96
CA GLN A 167 -22.86 -23.69 -30.82
C GLN A 167 -24.38 -23.90 -30.92
N LYS A 168 -25.18 -23.07 -30.25
CA LYS A 168 -26.65 -23.12 -30.35
C LYS A 168 -27.13 -22.89 -31.78
N GLN A 169 -26.63 -21.86 -32.46
CA GLN A 169 -27.00 -21.54 -33.85
C GLN A 169 -26.67 -22.69 -34.81
N ARG A 170 -25.52 -23.35 -34.64
CA ARG A 170 -25.16 -24.53 -35.43
C ARG A 170 -26.10 -25.71 -35.18
N LYS A 171 -26.50 -25.95 -33.93
CA LYS A 171 -27.47 -27.00 -33.60
C LYS A 171 -28.83 -26.73 -34.25
N ILE A 172 -29.32 -25.50 -34.15
CA ILE A 172 -30.56 -25.05 -34.79
C ILE A 172 -30.50 -25.29 -36.31
N GLU A 173 -29.40 -24.92 -36.96
CA GLU A 173 -29.22 -25.13 -38.40
C GLU A 173 -29.25 -26.61 -38.81
N ILE A 174 -28.55 -27.47 -38.06
CA ILE A 174 -28.52 -28.92 -38.31
C ILE A 174 -29.92 -29.52 -38.15
N GLU A 175 -30.64 -29.14 -37.10
CA GLU A 175 -31.99 -29.63 -36.83
C GLU A 175 -32.99 -29.15 -37.90
N ALA A 176 -32.95 -27.88 -38.27
CA ALA A 176 -33.76 -27.33 -39.35
C ALA A 176 -33.45 -28.01 -40.70
N GLY A 177 -32.17 -28.26 -40.99
CA GLY A 177 -31.72 -29.02 -42.16
C GLY A 177 -32.31 -30.44 -42.20
N LYS A 178 -32.29 -31.15 -41.07
CA LYS A 178 -32.92 -32.49 -40.96
C LYS A 178 -34.43 -32.44 -41.19
N LYS A 179 -35.14 -31.49 -40.59
CA LYS A 179 -36.60 -31.33 -40.76
C LYS A 179 -36.97 -31.00 -42.21
N ARG A 180 -36.19 -30.14 -42.89
CA ARG A 180 -36.36 -29.87 -44.32
C ARG A 180 -36.14 -31.13 -45.15
N GLY A 181 -35.07 -31.89 -44.89
CA GLY A 181 -34.80 -33.17 -45.57
C GLY A 181 -35.94 -34.18 -45.41
N GLN A 182 -36.49 -34.32 -44.19
CA GLN A 182 -37.66 -35.16 -43.94
C GLN A 182 -38.89 -34.70 -44.73
N THR A 183 -39.09 -33.39 -44.84
CA THR A 183 -40.20 -32.82 -45.64
C THR A 183 -40.05 -33.15 -47.13
N ASP A 184 -38.82 -33.08 -47.65
CA ASP A 184 -38.53 -33.41 -49.05
C ASP A 184 -38.71 -34.92 -49.34
N GLU A 185 -38.30 -35.78 -48.41
CA GLU A 185 -38.53 -37.22 -48.50
C GLU A 185 -40.02 -37.57 -48.46
N GLU A 186 -40.79 -36.95 -47.56
CA GLU A 186 -42.24 -37.11 -47.49
C GLU A 186 -42.94 -36.64 -48.78
N GLU A 187 -42.54 -35.49 -49.33
CA GLU A 187 -43.07 -34.96 -50.58
C GLU A 187 -42.87 -35.97 -51.72
N ARG A 188 -41.63 -36.43 -51.92
CA ARG A 188 -41.29 -37.40 -52.97
C ARG A 188 -42.07 -38.70 -52.80
N ARG A 189 -42.17 -39.21 -51.58
CA ARG A 189 -42.92 -40.44 -51.29
C ARG A 189 -44.40 -40.30 -51.63
N LYS A 190 -45.02 -39.16 -51.29
CA LYS A 190 -46.43 -38.90 -51.58
C LYS A 190 -46.69 -38.72 -53.07
N ILE A 191 -45.83 -37.97 -53.78
CA ILE A 191 -45.91 -37.81 -55.24
C ILE A 191 -45.83 -39.17 -55.93
N LEU A 192 -44.87 -40.02 -55.54
CA LEU A 192 -44.74 -41.37 -56.09
C LEU A 192 -45.99 -42.23 -55.82
N ALA A 193 -46.59 -42.11 -54.64
CA ALA A 193 -47.82 -42.84 -54.32
C ALA A 193 -48.99 -42.43 -55.23
N GLU A 194 -49.16 -41.13 -55.48
CA GLU A 194 -50.19 -40.61 -56.39
C GLU A 194 -49.94 -41.03 -57.85
N GLU A 195 -48.67 -41.07 -58.29
CA GLU A 195 -48.31 -41.57 -59.62
C GLU A 195 -48.67 -43.05 -59.79
N GLU A 196 -48.35 -43.87 -58.79
CA GLU A 196 -48.69 -45.30 -58.82
C GLU A 196 -50.21 -45.52 -58.76
N GLU A 197 -50.95 -44.75 -57.97
CA GLU A 197 -52.41 -44.84 -57.95
C GLU A 197 -53.02 -44.47 -59.31
N ALA A 198 -52.55 -43.40 -59.95
CA ALA A 198 -52.98 -43.01 -61.28
C ALA A 198 -52.63 -44.06 -62.35
N LYS A 199 -51.44 -44.69 -62.27
CA LYS A 199 -51.07 -45.81 -63.14
C LYS A 199 -52.01 -47.00 -62.94
N VAL A 200 -52.32 -47.37 -61.71
CA VAL A 200 -53.25 -48.46 -61.41
C VAL A 200 -54.65 -48.17 -61.97
N LYS A 201 -55.17 -46.95 -61.80
CA LYS A 201 -56.46 -46.53 -62.36
C LYS A 201 -56.47 -46.62 -63.90
N LYS A 202 -55.41 -46.15 -64.57
CA LYS A 202 -55.27 -46.26 -66.03
C LYS A 202 -55.19 -47.70 -66.51
N THR A 203 -54.39 -48.55 -65.86
CA THR A 203 -54.26 -49.97 -66.22
C THR A 203 -55.60 -50.70 -66.07
N LYS A 204 -56.39 -50.37 -65.04
CA LYS A 204 -57.76 -50.91 -64.89
C LYS A 204 -58.66 -50.48 -66.04
N LEU A 205 -58.61 -49.20 -66.45
CA LEU A 205 -59.33 -48.71 -67.62
C LEU A 205 -58.89 -49.40 -68.90
N ASP A 206 -57.58 -49.58 -69.13
CA ASP A 206 -57.05 -50.30 -70.29
C ASP A 206 -57.58 -51.73 -70.38
N ASN A 207 -57.69 -52.42 -69.25
CA ASN A 207 -58.24 -53.78 -69.20
C ASN A 207 -59.75 -53.80 -69.50
N ILE A 208 -60.51 -52.82 -69.00
CA ILE A 208 -61.94 -52.67 -69.30
C ILE A 208 -62.14 -52.33 -70.79
N ASP A 209 -61.32 -51.44 -71.33
CA ASP A 209 -61.32 -50.98 -72.72
C ASP A 209 -61.07 -52.14 -73.69
N ARG A 210 -60.03 -52.94 -73.43
CA ARG A 210 -59.72 -54.14 -74.21
C ARG A 210 -60.87 -55.15 -74.19
N LYS A 211 -61.48 -55.38 -73.02
CA LYS A 211 -62.63 -56.30 -72.91
C LYS A 211 -63.82 -55.78 -73.73
N ARG A 212 -64.18 -54.51 -73.58
CA ARG A 212 -65.26 -53.87 -74.35
C ARG A 212 -65.00 -53.92 -75.86
N GLN A 213 -63.76 -53.69 -76.28
CA GLN A 213 -63.35 -53.80 -77.68
C GLN A 213 -63.57 -55.21 -78.23
N MET A 214 -63.18 -56.24 -77.46
CA MET A 214 -63.42 -57.64 -77.85
C MET A 214 -64.92 -57.96 -77.94
N ASP A 215 -65.71 -57.47 -77.00
CA ASP A 215 -67.18 -57.66 -76.97
C ASP A 215 -67.82 -57.03 -78.22
N ILE A 216 -67.49 -55.76 -78.54
CA ILE A 216 -67.95 -55.07 -79.75
C ILE A 216 -67.58 -55.85 -81.01
N GLN A 217 -66.31 -56.24 -81.15
CA GLN A 217 -65.83 -57.00 -82.31
C GLN A 217 -66.51 -58.37 -82.44
N PHE A 218 -66.87 -59.00 -81.32
CA PHE A 218 -67.59 -60.26 -81.32
C PHE A 218 -69.04 -60.06 -81.78
N GLU A 219 -69.74 -59.05 -81.26
CA GLU A 219 -71.09 -58.71 -81.69
C GLU A 219 -71.16 -58.39 -83.19
N PHE A 220 -70.23 -57.59 -83.71
CA PHE A 220 -70.19 -57.26 -85.14
C PHE A 220 -69.81 -58.45 -86.00
N ARG A 221 -68.96 -59.37 -85.51
CA ARG A 221 -68.72 -60.66 -86.19
C ARG A 221 -69.99 -61.49 -86.31
N GLN A 222 -70.80 -61.57 -85.25
CA GLN A 222 -72.09 -62.28 -85.33
C GLN A 222 -73.06 -61.62 -86.31
N LYS A 223 -73.17 -60.28 -86.28
CA LYS A 223 -74.01 -59.51 -87.23
C LYS A 223 -73.58 -59.71 -88.68
N ARG A 224 -72.26 -59.74 -88.95
CA ARG A 224 -71.73 -60.06 -90.29
C ARG A 224 -72.11 -61.46 -90.74
N ALA A 225 -71.95 -62.48 -89.89
CA ALA A 225 -72.32 -63.86 -90.20
C ALA A 225 -73.82 -64.02 -90.49
N GLN A 226 -74.68 -63.20 -89.87
CA GLN A 226 -76.11 -63.14 -90.20
C GLN A 226 -76.35 -62.44 -91.53
N ALA A 227 -75.69 -61.30 -91.79
CA ALA A 227 -75.80 -60.56 -93.03
C ALA A 227 -75.32 -61.36 -94.26
N GLU A 228 -74.34 -62.25 -94.09
CA GLU A 228 -73.85 -63.15 -95.15
C GLU A 228 -74.92 -64.11 -95.70
N ARG A 229 -75.95 -64.40 -94.90
CA ARG A 229 -77.07 -65.28 -95.26
C ARG A 229 -78.13 -64.59 -96.14
N ILE A 230 -77.99 -63.31 -96.43
CA ILE A 230 -78.90 -62.57 -97.32
C ILE A 230 -78.70 -63.05 -98.77
N GLU A 231 -79.78 -63.49 -99.41
CA GLU A 231 -79.78 -64.04 -100.78
C GLU A 231 -79.51 -62.95 -101.84
N ASP A 232 -80.08 -61.75 -101.69
CA ASP A 232 -79.82 -60.63 -102.58
C ASP A 232 -78.39 -60.08 -102.38
N ARG A 233 -77.56 -60.24 -103.42
CA ARG A 233 -76.17 -59.79 -103.44
C ARG A 233 -76.02 -58.29 -103.21
N ALA A 234 -76.87 -57.46 -103.81
CA ALA A 234 -76.75 -56.00 -103.70
C ALA A 234 -77.10 -55.56 -102.27
N LEU A 235 -78.16 -56.11 -101.71
CA LEU A 235 -78.56 -55.87 -100.32
C LEU A 235 -77.50 -56.36 -99.33
N ARG A 236 -76.94 -57.55 -99.55
CA ARG A 236 -75.87 -58.11 -98.71
C ARG A 236 -74.64 -57.20 -98.65
N LEU A 237 -74.15 -56.75 -99.81
CA LEU A 237 -72.98 -55.86 -99.87
C LEU A 237 -73.22 -54.54 -99.14
N ARG A 238 -74.42 -53.95 -99.30
CA ARG A 238 -74.80 -52.74 -98.59
C ARG A 238 -74.82 -52.94 -97.07
N THR A 239 -75.46 -54.01 -96.61
CA THR A 239 -75.55 -54.34 -95.17
C THR A 239 -74.19 -54.59 -94.55
N LEU A 240 -73.28 -55.30 -95.23
CA LEU A 240 -71.91 -55.52 -94.75
C LEU A 240 -71.12 -54.20 -94.64
N ALA A 241 -71.22 -53.32 -95.65
CA ALA A 241 -70.58 -52.00 -95.60
C ALA A 241 -71.16 -51.10 -94.49
N ASP A 242 -72.46 -51.18 -94.23
CA ASP A 242 -73.11 -50.47 -93.13
C ASP A 242 -72.64 -50.99 -91.76
N LEU A 243 -72.51 -52.30 -91.59
CA LEU A 243 -71.98 -52.92 -90.37
C LEU A 243 -70.51 -52.55 -90.13
N GLU A 244 -69.67 -52.46 -91.16
CA GLU A 244 -68.29 -51.98 -91.04
C GLU A 244 -68.22 -50.52 -90.57
N ARG A 245 -69.08 -49.66 -91.12
CA ARG A 245 -69.17 -48.25 -90.68
C ARG A 245 -69.63 -48.15 -89.23
N GLN A 246 -70.63 -48.93 -88.84
CA GLN A 246 -71.14 -48.98 -87.47
C GLN A 246 -70.10 -49.51 -86.48
N GLU A 247 -69.35 -50.56 -86.83
CA GLU A 247 -68.26 -51.08 -85.97
C GLU A 247 -67.16 -50.03 -85.77
N ARG A 248 -66.73 -49.37 -86.85
CA ARG A 248 -65.74 -48.29 -86.76
C ARG A 248 -66.23 -47.13 -85.90
N GLY A 249 -67.50 -46.73 -86.05
CA GLY A 249 -68.12 -45.68 -85.23
C GLY A 249 -68.14 -46.06 -83.75
N ALA A 250 -68.65 -47.26 -83.42
CA ALA A 250 -68.72 -47.73 -82.04
C ALA A 250 -67.34 -47.84 -81.37
N LEU A 251 -66.31 -48.30 -82.10
CA LEU A 251 -64.94 -48.32 -81.60
C LEU A 251 -64.34 -46.92 -81.43
N ALA A 252 -64.63 -45.99 -82.34
CA ALA A 252 -64.20 -44.60 -82.23
C ALA A 252 -64.84 -43.88 -81.01
N ASP A 253 -66.14 -44.07 -80.78
CA ASP A 253 -66.85 -43.47 -79.65
C ASP A 253 -66.32 -44.00 -78.32
N MET A 254 -66.16 -45.33 -78.23
CA MET A 254 -65.61 -46.00 -77.05
C MET A 254 -64.17 -45.54 -76.74
N THR A 255 -63.29 -45.47 -77.75
CA THR A 255 -61.91 -44.99 -77.55
C THR A 255 -61.86 -43.52 -77.16
N ALA A 256 -62.77 -42.69 -77.68
CA ALA A 256 -62.87 -41.27 -77.30
C ALA A 256 -63.30 -41.12 -75.83
N GLU A 257 -64.27 -41.92 -75.36
CA GLU A 257 -64.68 -41.96 -73.95
C GLU A 257 -63.51 -42.39 -73.04
N THR A 258 -62.85 -43.51 -73.35
CA THR A 258 -61.72 -44.00 -72.56
C THR A 258 -60.57 -42.98 -72.52
N THR A 259 -60.31 -42.30 -73.64
CA THR A 259 -59.28 -41.24 -73.70
C THR A 259 -59.63 -40.08 -72.78
N LYS A 260 -60.90 -39.64 -72.75
CA LYS A 260 -61.37 -38.59 -71.83
C LYS A 260 -61.16 -38.99 -70.36
N VAL A 261 -61.57 -40.20 -69.96
CA VAL A 261 -61.38 -40.65 -68.57
C VAL A 261 -59.90 -40.76 -68.21
N LYS A 262 -59.04 -41.22 -69.14
CA LYS A 262 -57.58 -41.25 -68.93
C LYS A 262 -56.99 -39.86 -68.75
N THR A 263 -57.48 -38.85 -69.48
CA THR A 263 -57.05 -37.45 -69.29
C THR A 263 -57.54 -36.90 -67.96
N ASP A 264 -58.76 -37.21 -67.54
CA ASP A 264 -59.30 -36.75 -66.26
C ASP A 264 -58.46 -37.28 -65.08
N ILE A 265 -58.12 -38.59 -65.10
CA ILE A 265 -57.21 -39.20 -64.10
C ILE A 265 -55.85 -38.50 -64.07
N GLN A 266 -55.32 -38.09 -65.22
CA GLN A 266 -54.04 -37.36 -65.29
C GLN A 266 -54.15 -35.95 -64.71
N VAL A 267 -55.25 -35.27 -64.97
CA VAL A 267 -55.49 -33.92 -64.47
C VAL A 267 -55.66 -33.96 -62.95
N GLU A 268 -56.43 -34.90 -62.42
CA GLU A 268 -56.59 -35.12 -60.98
C GLU A 268 -55.25 -35.40 -60.30
N ALA A 269 -54.50 -36.40 -60.80
CA ALA A 269 -53.19 -36.73 -60.23
C ALA A 269 -52.22 -35.55 -60.25
N ARG A 270 -52.21 -34.73 -61.32
CA ARG A 270 -51.39 -33.51 -61.39
C ARG A 270 -51.81 -32.45 -60.39
N LYS A 271 -53.13 -32.29 -60.14
CA LYS A 271 -53.64 -31.38 -59.11
C LYS A 271 -53.21 -31.83 -57.73
N ASP A 272 -53.34 -33.12 -57.43
CA ASP A 272 -52.94 -33.69 -56.14
C ASP A 272 -51.44 -33.56 -55.91
N GLN A 273 -50.62 -33.83 -56.93
CA GLN A 273 -49.18 -33.58 -56.91
C GLN A 273 -48.84 -32.12 -56.61
N PHE A 274 -49.52 -31.18 -57.28
CA PHE A 274 -49.33 -29.75 -57.05
C PHE A 274 -49.68 -29.36 -55.61
N ASP A 275 -50.79 -29.87 -55.08
CA ASP A 275 -51.21 -29.62 -53.70
C ASP A 275 -50.22 -30.19 -52.68
N ILE A 276 -49.67 -31.38 -52.95
CA ILE A 276 -48.60 -31.98 -52.14
C ILE A 276 -47.36 -31.07 -52.13
N SER A 277 -46.89 -30.65 -53.31
CA SER A 277 -45.73 -29.77 -53.43
C SER A 277 -45.95 -28.40 -52.79
N SER A 278 -47.14 -27.83 -52.94
CA SER A 278 -47.51 -26.55 -52.32
C SER A 278 -47.49 -26.64 -50.78
N ARG A 279 -48.02 -27.73 -50.21
CA ARG A 279 -47.95 -27.98 -48.75
C ARG A 279 -46.52 -28.19 -48.27
N ALA A 280 -45.71 -28.94 -49.01
CA ALA A 280 -44.30 -29.16 -48.67
C ALA A 280 -43.50 -27.85 -48.73
N GLN A 281 -43.74 -27.01 -49.74
CA GLN A 281 -43.12 -25.69 -49.84
C GLN A 281 -43.47 -24.81 -48.64
N ARG A 282 -44.75 -24.71 -48.27
CA ARG A 282 -45.16 -23.94 -47.08
C ARG A 282 -44.48 -24.43 -45.81
N LYS A 283 -44.35 -25.74 -45.63
CA LYS A 283 -43.61 -26.32 -44.50
C LYS A 283 -42.13 -25.93 -44.52
N ARG A 284 -41.46 -25.97 -45.68
CA ARG A 284 -40.06 -25.52 -45.82
C ARG A 284 -39.89 -24.04 -45.47
N GLU A 285 -40.82 -23.20 -45.91
CA GLU A 285 -40.83 -21.77 -45.60
C GLU A 285 -41.02 -21.54 -44.10
N GLN A 286 -41.99 -22.20 -43.47
CA GLN A 286 -42.21 -22.14 -42.02
C GLN A 286 -40.96 -22.56 -41.23
N LEU A 287 -40.35 -23.70 -41.59
CA LEU A 287 -39.11 -24.17 -40.96
C LEU A 287 -37.95 -23.15 -41.12
N THR A 288 -37.92 -22.43 -42.24
CA THR A 288 -36.89 -21.41 -42.50
C THR A 288 -37.14 -20.16 -41.66
N VAL A 289 -38.40 -19.79 -41.42
CA VAL A 289 -38.77 -18.69 -40.51
C VAL A 289 -38.43 -19.08 -39.07
N GLU A 290 -38.84 -20.27 -38.62
CA GLU A 290 -38.52 -20.79 -37.28
C GLU A 290 -37.01 -20.86 -37.04
N GLU A 291 -36.22 -21.32 -38.03
CA GLU A 291 -34.76 -21.33 -37.96
C GLU A 291 -34.19 -19.93 -37.72
N ARG A 292 -34.70 -18.92 -38.45
CA ARG A 292 -34.25 -17.53 -38.30
C ARG A 292 -34.60 -16.97 -36.93
N GLU A 293 -35.83 -17.15 -36.48
CA GLU A 293 -36.30 -16.69 -35.17
C GLU A 293 -35.47 -17.28 -34.03
N GLN A 294 -35.22 -18.60 -34.06
CA GLN A 294 -34.39 -19.27 -33.06
C GLN A 294 -32.93 -18.81 -33.10
N LYS A 295 -32.36 -18.58 -34.29
CA LYS A 295 -30.99 -18.04 -34.43
C LYS A 295 -30.89 -16.60 -33.89
N GLU A 296 -31.93 -15.79 -34.12
CA GLU A 296 -32.02 -14.44 -33.58
C GLU A 296 -32.16 -14.46 -32.05
N GLU A 297 -33.00 -15.33 -31.50
CA GLU A 297 -33.17 -15.49 -30.06
C GLU A 297 -31.84 -15.87 -29.39
N ALA A 298 -31.13 -16.87 -29.93
CA ALA A 298 -29.81 -17.25 -29.44
C ALA A 298 -28.79 -16.10 -29.47
N HIS A 299 -28.87 -15.24 -30.50
CA HIS A 299 -28.04 -14.04 -30.58
C HIS A 299 -28.43 -12.97 -29.55
N ARG A 300 -29.73 -12.75 -29.33
CA ARG A 300 -30.24 -11.82 -28.31
C ARG A 300 -29.81 -12.27 -26.91
N GLU A 301 -29.94 -13.56 -26.58
CA GLU A 301 -29.47 -14.12 -25.31
C GLU A 301 -27.96 -13.86 -25.09
N ALA A 302 -27.13 -14.06 -26.12
CA ALA A 302 -25.70 -13.77 -26.01
C ALA A 302 -25.42 -12.27 -25.80
N GLN A 303 -26.14 -11.38 -26.50
CA GLN A 303 -26.02 -9.95 -26.26
C GLN A 303 -26.41 -9.56 -24.83
N GLU A 304 -27.46 -10.16 -24.27
CA GLU A 304 -27.86 -9.93 -22.89
C GLU A 304 -26.79 -10.39 -21.90
N ARG A 305 -26.22 -11.58 -22.08
CA ARG A 305 -25.10 -12.07 -21.26
C ARG A 305 -23.88 -11.15 -21.33
N LYS A 306 -23.55 -10.63 -22.53
CA LYS A 306 -22.47 -9.65 -22.69
C LYS A 306 -22.75 -8.35 -21.92
N ARG A 307 -23.99 -7.85 -21.99
CA ARG A 307 -24.42 -6.66 -21.23
C ARG A 307 -24.36 -6.91 -19.72
N GLN A 308 -24.70 -8.11 -19.25
CA GLN A 308 -24.55 -8.51 -17.85
C GLN A 308 -23.07 -8.49 -17.43
N ALA A 309 -22.18 -9.06 -18.24
CA ALA A 309 -20.73 -9.02 -17.99
C ALA A 309 -20.21 -7.56 -17.89
N ASP A 310 -20.71 -6.64 -18.72
CA ASP A 310 -20.37 -5.21 -18.64
C ASP A 310 -20.88 -4.55 -17.34
N ARG A 311 -22.08 -4.92 -16.87
CA ARG A 311 -22.61 -4.41 -15.59
C ARG A 311 -21.80 -4.95 -14.41
N GLU A 312 -21.45 -6.23 -14.43
CA GLU A 312 -20.60 -6.85 -13.41
C GLU A 312 -19.20 -6.21 -13.38
N LEU A 313 -18.62 -5.91 -14.54
CA LEU A 313 -17.34 -5.21 -14.65
C LEU A 313 -17.40 -3.84 -13.96
N LYS A 314 -18.45 -3.05 -14.25
CA LYS A 314 -18.66 -1.73 -13.63
C LYS A 314 -18.80 -1.84 -12.11
N ALA A 315 -19.61 -2.78 -11.62
CA ALA A 315 -19.79 -3.01 -10.19
C ALA A 315 -18.48 -3.44 -9.51
N ARG A 316 -17.66 -4.27 -10.17
CA ARG A 316 -16.33 -4.64 -9.66
C ARG A 316 -15.39 -3.44 -9.62
N TYR A 317 -15.41 -2.58 -10.62
CA TYR A 317 -14.60 -1.36 -10.63
C TYR A 317 -14.97 -0.40 -9.50
N GLU A 318 -16.26 -0.23 -9.21
CA GLU A 318 -16.73 0.58 -8.08
C GLU A 318 -16.24 0.00 -6.75
N LYS A 319 -16.40 -1.30 -6.54
CA LYS A 319 -15.83 -2.00 -5.37
C LYS A 319 -14.32 -1.84 -5.26
N THR A 320 -13.60 -1.89 -6.39
CA THR A 320 -12.16 -1.64 -6.40
C THR A 320 -11.83 -0.23 -5.92
N LYS A 321 -12.58 0.80 -6.36
CA LYS A 321 -12.39 2.18 -5.86
C LYS A 321 -12.63 2.29 -4.36
N GLU A 322 -13.65 1.60 -3.84
CA GLU A 322 -13.92 1.56 -2.40
C GLU A 322 -12.74 0.94 -1.64
N ILE A 323 -12.22 -0.20 -2.11
CA ILE A 323 -11.04 -0.86 -1.54
C ILE A 323 -9.82 0.06 -1.56
N GLN A 324 -9.55 0.74 -2.68
CA GLN A 324 -8.47 1.74 -2.76
C GLN A 324 -8.64 2.85 -1.72
N GLY A 325 -9.88 3.35 -1.54
CA GLY A 325 -10.20 4.35 -0.53
C GLY A 325 -9.96 3.87 0.91
N LYS A 326 -10.28 2.61 1.22
CA LYS A 326 -10.02 2.00 2.54
C LYS A 326 -8.51 1.88 2.81
N ILE A 327 -7.73 1.40 1.84
CA ILE A 327 -6.27 1.30 1.96
C ILE A 327 -5.63 2.67 2.21
N LEU A 328 -6.07 3.70 1.48
CA LEU A 328 -5.57 5.07 1.66
C LEU A 328 -5.86 5.64 3.06
N LYS A 329 -6.98 5.25 3.67
CA LYS A 329 -7.34 5.61 5.05
C LYS A 329 -6.58 4.81 6.10
N GLY A 330 -5.91 3.71 5.71
CA GLY A 330 -5.26 2.79 6.64
C GLY A 330 -6.22 1.81 7.31
N GLU A 331 -7.40 1.58 6.72
CA GLU A 331 -8.32 0.56 7.18
C GLU A 331 -7.85 -0.82 6.70
N ASP A 332 -7.98 -1.84 7.56
CA ASP A 332 -7.69 -3.23 7.18
C ASP A 332 -8.70 -3.68 6.12
N VAL A 333 -8.17 -4.16 5.00
CA VAL A 333 -8.95 -4.76 3.92
C VAL A 333 -8.72 -6.26 3.96
N ASP A 334 -9.73 -7.01 4.42
CA ASP A 334 -9.74 -8.45 4.29
C ASP A 334 -9.81 -8.81 2.79
N GLU A 335 -8.70 -9.27 2.24
CA GLU A 335 -8.64 -9.91 0.92
C GLU A 335 -9.19 -11.34 1.05
N LYS A 336 -10.51 -11.51 0.99
CA LYS A 336 -11.16 -12.82 0.83
C LYS A 336 -11.69 -13.03 -0.58
#